data_AF-D5BIY3-F1
#
_entry.id   AF-D5BIY3-F1
#
_cell.length_a   1.000
_cell.length_b   1.000
_cell.length_c   1.000
_cell.angle_alpha   90.00
_cell.angle_beta   90.00
_cell.angle_gamma   90.00
#
_symmetry.space_group_name_H-M   'P 1'
#
loop_
_entity.id
_entity.type
_entity.pdbx_description
1 polymer ?
#
loop_
_entity_poly.entity_id
_entity_poly.type
_entity_poly.pdbx_seq_one_letter_code
_entity_poly.pdbx_strand_id
1 'polypeptide(L)'
;MKYILLIISFLISALTFGQKKYEPAWYQMERDGEYLKMASHLLYQVQSDSTRNEHADYLHIARSYGYLNDYEKAIFYLNKSMDGRSEKDDKLFWWYYKGTLAFFKRDKEELEEYLEKLEANYTPYYEKNFRTLKSLYENFEKGYKEASSWKS
;
A
#
# COMPACT_ATOMS: atom_id res chain seq x y z
N MET A 1 21.92 -45.12 52.89
CA MET A 1 21.52 -43.80 52.34
C MET A 1 20.88 -44.01 50.98
N LYS A 2 19.58 -43.71 50.85
CA LYS A 2 18.82 -43.82 49.59
C LYS A 2 18.92 -42.50 48.83
N TYR A 3 19.40 -42.53 47.59
CA TYR A 3 19.32 -41.39 46.68
C TYR A 3 17.97 -41.42 45.97
N ILE A 4 17.16 -40.37 46.14
CA ILE A 4 15.92 -40.16 45.39
C ILE A 4 16.28 -39.28 44.19
N LEU A 5 16.23 -39.85 42.97
CA LEU A 5 16.22 -39.06 41.75
C LEU A 5 14.82 -38.46 41.56
N LEU A 6 14.72 -37.14 41.64
CA LEU A 6 13.54 -36.38 41.23
C LEU A 6 13.73 -35.98 39.76
N ILE A 7 13.09 -36.73 38.86
CA ILE A 7 12.99 -36.36 37.44
C ILE A 7 11.81 -35.38 37.33
N ILE A 8 12.13 -34.10 37.18
CA ILE A 8 11.15 -33.06 36.88
C ILE A 8 10.88 -33.11 35.38
N SER A 9 9.77 -33.72 34.99
CA SER A 9 9.24 -33.64 33.63
C SER A 9 8.63 -32.26 33.40
N PHE A 10 9.36 -31.38 32.69
CA PHE A 10 8.79 -30.15 32.15
C PHE A 10 7.87 -30.51 30.97
N LEU A 11 6.57 -30.57 31.24
CA LEU A 11 5.53 -30.46 30.22
C LEU A 11 5.59 -29.05 29.64
N ILE A 12 6.28 -28.88 28.52
CA ILE A 12 6.17 -27.66 27.71
C ILE A 12 4.80 -27.72 27.05
N SER A 13 3.80 -27.10 27.69
CA SER A 13 2.54 -26.80 27.03
C SER A 13 2.83 -25.89 25.85
N ALA A 14 2.50 -26.36 24.65
CA ALA A 14 2.60 -25.61 23.41
C ALA A 14 1.79 -24.31 23.52
N LEU A 15 2.48 -23.18 23.68
CA LEU A 15 1.93 -21.87 23.36
C LEU A 15 2.10 -21.68 21.86
N THR A 16 1.04 -21.94 21.10
CA THR A 16 0.92 -21.43 19.75
C THR A 16 0.98 -19.91 19.82
N PHE A 17 2.15 -19.34 19.49
CA PHE A 17 2.34 -17.91 19.31
C PHE A 17 1.52 -17.47 18.10
N GLY A 18 0.23 -17.20 18.31
CA GLY A 18 -0.55 -16.39 17.38
C GLY A 18 0.02 -14.98 17.43
N GLN A 19 0.90 -14.64 16.48
CA GLN A 19 1.35 -13.26 16.28
C GLN A 19 0.11 -12.40 16.02
N LYS A 20 -0.36 -11.64 17.03
CA LYS A 20 -1.30 -10.56 16.80
C LYS A 20 -0.63 -9.58 15.85
N LYS A 21 -1.12 -9.49 14.62
CA LYS A 21 -0.65 -8.53 13.63
C LYS A 21 -0.97 -7.14 14.17
N TYR A 22 0.03 -6.47 14.74
CA TYR A 22 -0.11 -5.09 15.17
C TYR A 22 -0.40 -4.21 13.96
N GLU A 23 -1.38 -3.33 14.10
CA GLU A 23 -1.67 -2.32 13.09
C GLU A 23 -0.51 -1.29 13.07
N PRO A 24 0.05 -0.96 11.89
CA PRO A 24 1.09 0.05 11.79
C PRO A 24 0.59 1.42 12.29
N ALA A 25 1.46 2.18 12.97
CA ALA A 25 1.10 3.48 13.55
C ALA A 25 0.50 4.48 12.52
N TRP A 26 0.91 4.38 11.25
CA TRP A 26 0.43 5.25 10.18
C TRP A 26 -1.05 5.04 9.81
N TYR A 27 -1.67 3.90 10.14
CA TYR A 27 -3.11 3.68 9.86
C TYR A 27 -3.98 4.66 10.64
N GLN A 28 -3.60 4.97 11.88
CA GLN A 28 -4.33 5.96 12.68
C GLN A 28 -4.18 7.37 12.07
N MET A 29 -2.97 7.71 11.62
CA MET A 29 -2.72 8.98 10.91
C MET A 29 -3.56 9.11 9.64
N GLU A 30 -3.71 8.02 8.88
CA GLU A 30 -4.56 7.98 7.68
C GLU A 30 -6.04 8.23 8.02
N ARG A 31 -6.54 7.56 9.07
CA ARG A 31 -7.93 7.74 9.56
C ARG A 31 -8.19 9.17 10.04
N ASP A 32 -7.21 9.76 10.69
CA ASP A 32 -7.31 11.13 11.24
C ASP A 32 -7.05 12.20 10.16
N GLY A 33 -6.73 11.81 8.92
CA GLY A 33 -6.43 12.73 7.83
C GLY A 33 -5.07 13.44 7.97
N GLU A 34 -4.18 12.96 8.84
CA GLU A 34 -2.85 13.51 9.08
C GLU A 34 -1.84 13.08 7.99
N TYR A 35 -2.17 13.28 6.71
CA TYR A 35 -1.41 12.71 5.58
C TYR A 35 0.04 13.18 5.50
N LEU A 36 0.33 14.44 5.83
CA LEU A 36 1.71 14.94 5.84
C LEU A 36 2.55 14.26 6.95
N LYS A 37 1.94 14.01 8.12
CA LYS A 37 2.57 13.30 9.24
C LYS A 37 2.79 11.83 8.89
N MET A 38 1.81 11.20 8.26
CA MET A 38 1.93 9.84 7.70
C MET A 38 3.09 9.74 6.72
N ALA A 39 3.17 10.62 5.73
CA ALA A 39 4.25 10.64 4.74
C ALA A 39 5.63 10.82 5.41
N SER A 40 5.73 11.74 6.37
CA SER A 40 6.97 12.00 7.13
C SER A 40 7.40 10.79 7.96
N HIS A 41 6.44 10.13 8.63
CA HIS A 41 6.69 8.93 9.43
C HIS A 41 7.20 7.77 8.56
N LEU A 42 6.54 7.49 7.44
CA LEU A 42 6.94 6.44 6.51
C LEU A 42 8.31 6.73 5.89
N LEU A 43 8.58 7.98 5.52
CA LEU A 43 9.87 8.37 4.97
C LEU A 43 11.00 8.17 5.98
N TYR A 44 10.79 8.56 7.23
CA TYR A 44 11.74 8.28 8.32
C TYR A 44 11.98 6.78 8.47
N GLN A 45 10.92 5.98 8.47
CA GLN A 45 11.04 4.52 8.59
C GLN A 45 11.90 3.92 7.48
N VAL A 46 11.60 4.24 6.22
CA VAL A 46 12.37 3.76 5.06
C VAL A 46 13.83 4.19 5.11
N GLN A 47 14.12 5.40 5.58
CA GLN A 47 15.50 5.89 5.70
C GLN A 47 16.26 5.26 6.89
N SER A 48 15.54 4.84 7.92
CA SER A 48 16.13 4.34 9.18
C SER A 48 16.29 2.82 9.23
N ASP A 49 15.59 2.07 8.38
CA ASP A 49 15.53 0.62 8.41
C ASP A 49 15.54 0.03 6.99
N SER A 50 16.71 -0.50 6.61
CA SER A 50 16.93 -1.12 5.29
C SER A 50 16.26 -2.49 5.12
N THR A 51 15.61 -3.03 6.15
CA THR A 51 14.92 -4.33 6.08
C THR A 51 13.45 -4.19 5.65
N ARG A 52 12.98 -2.96 5.48
CA ARG A 52 11.59 -2.67 5.16
C ARG A 52 11.23 -3.02 3.72
N ASN A 53 9.93 -3.19 3.50
CA ASN A 53 9.37 -3.29 2.17
C ASN A 53 9.22 -1.88 1.56
N GLU A 54 10.32 -1.36 1.01
CA GLU A 54 10.38 -0.02 0.43
C GLU A 54 9.30 0.24 -0.62
N HIS A 55 8.96 -0.77 -1.42
CA HIS A 55 7.87 -0.68 -2.40
C HIS A 55 6.54 -0.33 -1.76
N ALA A 56 6.16 -1.05 -0.71
CA ALA A 56 4.91 -0.78 -0.01
C ALA A 56 4.94 0.59 0.68
N ASP A 57 6.05 0.94 1.33
CA ASP A 57 6.18 2.22 2.02
C ASP A 57 6.14 3.41 1.05
N TYR A 58 6.89 3.39 -0.05
CA TYR A 58 6.84 4.45 -1.06
C TYR A 58 5.49 4.55 -1.76
N LEU A 59 4.77 3.43 -1.96
CA LEU A 59 3.40 3.46 -2.46
C LEU A 59 2.46 4.19 -1.47
N HIS A 60 2.60 3.94 -0.17
CA HIS A 60 1.82 4.63 0.86
C HIS A 60 2.19 6.11 0.96
N ILE A 61 3.47 6.47 0.87
CA ILE A 61 3.94 7.86 0.81
C ILE A 61 3.35 8.59 -0.40
N ALA A 62 3.36 7.96 -1.58
CA ALA A 62 2.77 8.53 -2.79
C ALA A 62 1.28 8.81 -2.62
N ARG A 63 0.53 7.88 -2.02
CA ARG A 63 -0.89 8.07 -1.71
C ARG A 63 -1.14 9.20 -0.72
N SER A 64 -0.31 9.34 0.31
CA SER A 64 -0.40 10.46 1.25
C SER A 64 -0.26 11.81 0.56
N TYR A 65 0.72 11.96 -0.34
CA TYR A 65 0.84 13.17 -1.15
C TYR A 65 -0.30 13.34 -2.16
N GLY A 66 -0.81 12.24 -2.72
CA GLY A 66 -2.05 12.24 -3.49
C GLY A 66 -3.21 12.83 -2.70
N TYR A 67 -3.42 12.40 -1.44
CA TYR A 67 -4.48 12.92 -0.57
C TYR A 67 -4.33 14.41 -0.24
N LEU A 68 -3.11 14.95 -0.31
CA LEU A 68 -2.81 16.37 -0.19
C LEU A 68 -2.91 17.14 -1.53
N ASN A 69 -3.23 16.45 -2.63
CA ASN A 69 -3.17 16.93 -4.01
C ASN A 69 -1.79 17.46 -4.44
N ASP A 70 -0.72 17.02 -3.78
CA ASP A 70 0.66 17.32 -4.16
C ASP A 70 1.13 16.26 -5.17
N TYR A 71 0.67 16.40 -6.41
CA TYR A 71 0.91 15.40 -7.45
C TYR A 71 2.36 15.32 -7.91
N GLU A 72 3.15 16.39 -7.79
CA GLU A 72 4.59 16.33 -8.06
C GLU A 72 5.28 15.34 -7.12
N LYS A 73 5.03 15.45 -5.80
CA LYS A 73 5.57 14.49 -4.83
C LYS A 73 4.93 13.12 -4.96
N ALA A 74 3.63 13.04 -5.22
CA ALA A 74 2.95 11.77 -5.41
C ALA A 74 3.55 10.98 -6.58
N ILE A 75 3.81 11.63 -7.72
CA ILE A 75 4.47 11.03 -8.89
C ILE A 75 5.88 10.57 -8.52
N PHE A 76 6.66 11.41 -7.86
CA PHE A 76 8.03 11.08 -7.46
C PHE A 76 8.08 9.79 -6.63
N TYR A 77 7.28 9.72 -5.55
CA TYR A 77 7.28 8.55 -4.67
C TYR A 77 6.58 7.33 -5.28
N LEU A 78 5.60 7.53 -6.17
CA LEU A 78 4.96 6.43 -6.89
C LEU A 78 5.98 5.76 -7.82
N ASN A 79 6.79 6.53 -8.55
CA ASN A 79 7.87 5.99 -9.37
C ASN A 79 8.91 5.27 -8.50
N LYS A 80 9.31 5.87 -7.38
CA LYS A 80 10.26 5.26 -6.43
C LYS A 80 9.77 3.92 -5.87
N SER A 81 8.46 3.77 -5.69
CA SER A 81 7.87 2.48 -5.29
C SER A 81 8.14 1.35 -6.29
N MET A 82 8.39 1.69 -7.57
CA MET A 82 8.62 0.73 -8.66
C MET A 82 10.10 0.50 -8.97
N ASP A 83 11.03 1.14 -8.25
CA ASP A 83 12.46 1.00 -8.47
C ASP A 83 12.89 -0.48 -8.37
N GLY A 84 13.63 -0.94 -9.39
CA GLY A 84 14.11 -2.32 -9.47
C GLY A 84 13.05 -3.39 -9.74
N ARG A 85 11.78 -3.01 -9.97
CA ARG A 85 10.70 -3.95 -10.31
C ARG A 85 10.47 -4.03 -11.82
N SER A 86 9.82 -5.11 -12.26
CA SER A 86 9.47 -5.34 -13.66
C SER A 86 7.97 -5.61 -13.81
N GLU A 87 7.37 -5.11 -14.90
CA GLU A 87 5.99 -5.41 -15.28
C GLU A 87 5.73 -6.92 -15.42
N LYS A 88 6.78 -7.69 -15.77
CA LYS A 88 6.69 -9.15 -15.93
C LYS A 88 6.40 -9.87 -14.61
N ASP A 89 6.74 -9.27 -13.48
CA ASP A 89 6.60 -9.89 -12.16
C ASP A 89 5.15 -9.79 -11.65
N ASP A 90 4.48 -8.67 -11.97
CA ASP A 90 3.09 -8.42 -11.60
C ASP A 90 2.45 -7.42 -12.58
N LYS A 91 1.93 -7.94 -13.68
CA LYS A 91 1.37 -7.14 -14.77
C LYS A 91 0.13 -6.34 -14.35
N LEU A 92 -0.75 -6.95 -13.56
CA LEU A 92 -2.00 -6.31 -13.14
C LEU A 92 -1.75 -5.20 -12.12
N PHE A 93 -0.78 -5.38 -11.21
CA PHE A 93 -0.30 -4.29 -10.37
C PHE A 93 0.36 -3.19 -11.19
N TRP A 94 1.13 -3.54 -12.23
CA TRP A 94 1.76 -2.55 -13.10
C TRP A 94 0.74 -1.65 -13.79
N TRP A 95 -0.38 -2.22 -14.27
CA TRP A 95 -1.48 -1.44 -14.84
C TRP A 95 -2.16 -0.56 -13.79
N TYR A 96 -2.37 -1.06 -12.57
CA TYR A 96 -2.85 -0.22 -11.47
C TYR A 96 -1.92 0.97 -11.17
N TYR A 97 -0.61 0.72 -11.11
CA TYR A 97 0.41 1.75 -10.95
C TYR A 97 0.32 2.79 -12.07
N LYS A 98 0.27 2.34 -13.33
CA LYS A 98 0.22 3.22 -14.50
C LYS A 98 -1.05 4.06 -14.55
N GLY A 99 -2.23 3.47 -14.26
CA GLY A 99 -3.48 4.23 -14.15
C GLY A 99 -3.45 5.26 -13.02
N THR A 100 -2.88 4.90 -11.85
CA THR A 100 -2.72 5.85 -10.75
C THR A 100 -1.76 7.00 -11.13
N LEU A 101 -0.68 6.68 -11.83
CA LEU A 101 0.27 7.66 -12.35
C LEU A 101 -0.39 8.62 -13.36
N ALA A 102 -1.21 8.09 -14.28
CA ALA A 102 -1.97 8.87 -15.25
C ALA A 102 -2.93 9.85 -14.55
N PHE A 103 -3.62 9.42 -13.49
CA PHE A 103 -4.45 10.31 -12.68
C PHE A 103 -3.63 11.48 -12.08
N PHE A 104 -2.46 11.21 -11.48
CA PHE A 104 -1.62 12.28 -10.93
C PHE A 104 -1.08 13.22 -12.01
N LYS A 105 -0.79 12.71 -13.21
CA LYS A 105 -0.39 13.52 -14.37
C LYS A 105 -1.54 14.30 -15.01
N ARG A 106 -2.78 14.07 -14.56
CA ARG A 106 -4.00 14.61 -15.18
C ARG A 106 -4.16 14.14 -16.63
N ASP A 107 -3.78 12.89 -16.91
CA ASP A 107 -3.99 12.23 -18.20
C ASP A 107 -5.18 11.27 -18.10
N LYS A 108 -6.34 11.71 -18.61
CA LYS A 108 -7.58 10.92 -18.53
C LYS A 108 -7.59 9.77 -19.54
N GLU A 109 -7.01 9.98 -20.71
CA GLU A 109 -6.94 8.97 -21.78
C GLU A 109 -6.03 7.81 -21.34
N GLU A 110 -4.84 8.11 -20.79
CA GLU A 110 -3.95 7.07 -20.25
C GLU A 110 -4.59 6.37 -19.04
N LEU A 111 -5.33 7.08 -18.18
CA LEU A 111 -6.07 6.46 -17.07
C LEU A 111 -7.12 5.47 -17.57
N GLU A 112 -7.89 5.84 -18.61
CA GLU A 112 -8.89 4.98 -19.25
C GLU A 112 -8.25 3.73 -19.81
N GLU A 113 -7.13 3.85 -20.54
CA GLU A 113 -6.41 2.73 -21.13
C GLU A 113 -6.07 1.65 -20.08
N TYR A 114 -5.53 2.07 -18.92
CA TYR A 114 -5.16 1.11 -17.87
C TYR A 114 -6.35 0.61 -17.05
N LEU A 115 -7.42 1.38 -16.95
CA LEU A 115 -8.70 0.91 -16.40
C LEU A 115 -9.26 -0.22 -17.26
N GLU A 116 -9.36 -0.03 -18.58
CA GLU A 116 -9.87 -1.03 -19.52
C GLU A 116 -9.02 -2.31 -19.51
N LYS A 117 -7.69 -2.18 -19.49
CA LYS A 117 -6.78 -3.33 -19.36
C LYS A 117 -7.04 -4.12 -18.09
N LEU A 118 -7.20 -3.43 -16.96
CA LEU A 118 -7.43 -4.07 -15.66
C LEU A 118 -8.84 -4.69 -15.57
N GLU A 119 -9.84 -4.08 -16.20
CA GLU A 119 -11.21 -4.61 -16.31
C GLU A 119 -11.25 -5.89 -17.15
N ALA A 120 -10.62 -5.87 -18.34
CA ALA A 120 -10.57 -7.01 -19.25
C ALA A 120 -9.84 -8.22 -18.66
N ASN A 121 -9.00 -8.01 -17.64
CA ASN A 121 -8.24 -9.06 -16.95
C ASN A 121 -8.57 -9.11 -15.45
N TYR A 122 -9.80 -8.76 -15.10
CA TYR A 122 -10.26 -8.69 -13.71
C TYR A 122 -9.97 -9.99 -12.94
N THR A 123 -9.48 -9.84 -11.71
CA THR A 123 -9.41 -10.93 -10.74
C THR A 123 -9.87 -10.45 -9.36
N PRO A 124 -10.44 -11.33 -8.51
CA PRO A 124 -10.79 -10.97 -7.14
C PRO A 124 -9.61 -10.41 -6.32
N TYR A 125 -8.39 -10.85 -6.61
CA TYR A 125 -7.19 -10.35 -5.93
C TYR A 125 -6.93 -8.86 -6.22
N TYR A 126 -7.22 -8.39 -7.44
CA TYR A 126 -7.05 -6.99 -7.85
C TYR A 126 -8.34 -6.15 -7.80
N GLU A 127 -9.42 -6.66 -7.21
CA GLU A 127 -10.71 -5.95 -7.15
C GLU A 127 -10.56 -4.52 -6.60
N LYS A 128 -9.79 -4.36 -5.51
CA LYS A 128 -9.56 -3.04 -4.89
C LYS A 128 -8.83 -2.09 -5.83
N ASN A 129 -7.88 -2.58 -6.62
CA ASN A 129 -7.13 -1.78 -7.57
C ASN A 129 -8.03 -1.34 -8.73
N PHE A 130 -8.84 -2.27 -9.26
CA PHE A 130 -9.84 -1.97 -10.29
C PHE A 130 -10.85 -0.93 -9.83
N ARG A 131 -11.48 -1.13 -8.66
CA ARG A 131 -12.44 -0.16 -8.10
C ARG A 131 -11.81 1.20 -7.85
N THR A 132 -10.53 1.23 -7.47
CA THR A 132 -9.80 2.50 -7.32
C THR A 132 -9.64 3.21 -8.66
N LEU A 133 -9.13 2.55 -9.71
CA LEU A 133 -8.99 3.19 -11.03
C LEU A 133 -10.35 3.63 -11.60
N LYS A 134 -11.38 2.80 -11.45
CA LYS A 134 -12.73 3.13 -11.88
C LYS A 134 -13.23 4.41 -11.19
N SER A 135 -13.10 4.46 -9.87
CA SER A 135 -13.51 5.63 -9.08
C SER A 135 -12.72 6.89 -9.49
N LEU A 136 -11.40 6.76 -9.69
CA LEU A 136 -10.54 7.85 -10.16
C LEU A 136 -10.97 8.37 -11.54
N TYR A 137 -11.35 7.50 -12.46
CA TYR A 137 -11.82 7.88 -13.79
C TYR A 137 -13.19 8.57 -13.75
N GLU A 138 -14.14 8.01 -13.01
CA GLU A 138 -15.50 8.56 -12.83
C GLU A 138 -15.48 9.92 -12.11
N ASN A 139 -14.51 10.11 -11.22
CA ASN A 139 -14.34 11.31 -10.39
C ASN A 139 -13.10 12.11 -10.80
N PHE A 140 -12.70 12.05 -12.07
CA PHE A 140 -11.43 12.58 -12.54
C PHE A 140 -11.17 14.04 -12.15
N GLU A 141 -12.20 14.89 -12.17
CA GLU A 141 -12.07 16.32 -11.85
C GLU A 141 -11.82 16.61 -10.36
N LYS A 142 -11.97 15.62 -9.48
CA LYS A 142 -11.79 15.79 -8.03
C LYS A 142 -10.35 15.55 -7.61
N GLY A 143 -10.00 16.02 -6.43
CA GLY A 143 -8.74 15.67 -5.77
C GLY A 143 -8.67 14.17 -5.44
N TYR A 144 -7.47 13.60 -5.38
CA TYR A 144 -7.25 12.15 -5.27
C TYR A 144 -8.01 11.50 -4.10
N LYS A 145 -8.08 12.16 -2.94
CA LYS A 145 -8.81 11.64 -1.76
C LYS A 145 -10.29 11.41 -2.07
N GLU A 146 -10.94 12.40 -2.65
CA GLU A 146 -12.35 12.30 -3.01
C GLU A 146 -12.54 11.35 -4.19
N ALA A 147 -11.66 11.44 -5.20
CA ALA A 147 -11.74 10.63 -6.40
C ALA A 147 -11.48 9.13 -6.18
N SER A 148 -10.75 8.75 -5.12
CA SER A 148 -10.49 7.33 -4.78
C SER A 148 -11.45 6.77 -3.74
N SER A 149 -12.42 7.55 -3.26
CA SER A 149 -13.36 7.14 -2.22
C SER A 149 -14.55 6.35 -2.81
N TRP A 150 -14.36 5.05 -3.04
CA TRP A 150 -15.39 4.14 -3.56
C TRP A 150 -16.03 3.21 -2.52
N LYS A 151 -15.58 3.29 -1.27
CA LYS A 151 -16.06 2.44 -0.16
C LYS A 151 -17.18 3.10 0.67
N SER A 152 -17.78 4.16 0.15
CA SER A 152 -18.87 4.91 0.78
C SER A 152 -20.15 4.09 0.92
#